data_AF-A0A7R9ZNE9-F1
#
_entry.id   AF-A0A7R9ZNE9-F1
#
_cell.length_a   1.000
_cell.length_b   1.000
_cell.length_c   1.000
_cell.angle_alpha   90.00
_cell.angle_beta   90.00
_cell.angle_gamma   90.00
#
_symmetry.space_group_name_H-M   'P 1'
#
loop_
_entity.id
_entity.type
_entity.pdbx_description
1 polymer ?
#
loop_
_entity_poly.entity_id
_entity_poly.type
_entity_poly.pdbx_seq_one_letter_code
_entity_poly.pdbx_strand_id
1 'polypeptide(L)'
;SPQIDTDMYCGPLDASFAITPGSLRVYYPLDDAECRRPRLTMSNIFDDNVLLYMELHARSEHWLEGKQYDAELQMVHVSEADRGVYRDQLTTVSLMLQADADKDDVEFQWMLNQWQAVADSEAQACASSQRLLRRRMGETLPKMATRNANMNADTDADAIINNDSNMNEDRKAREVMETARQQSTKQRDLQFTASPCRSDENGRGCEPLGPRRRMFPYSLWTSIWYYFYYGSMTSPPCSDNVTYYIMDKPRRISRRQYRQLTHLLKQSRNDDCEQDTIVSPTGDNFRPVRDVNSQIQSMMKCSPSDFGHFMYPQDEQ
;
A
#
# COMPACT_ATOMS: atom_id res chain seq x y z
N SER A 1 -5.69 -5.60 -34.76
CA SER A 1 -5.18 -5.99 -33.43
C SER A 1 -6.35 -6.49 -32.61
N PRO A 2 -6.25 -7.61 -31.88
CA PRO A 2 -7.31 -8.00 -30.98
C PRO A 2 -7.39 -6.91 -29.88
N GLN A 3 -8.56 -6.32 -29.71
CA GLN A 3 -8.86 -5.47 -28.56
C GLN A 3 -8.66 -6.35 -27.33
N ILE A 4 -7.65 -6.04 -26.51
CA ILE A 4 -7.53 -6.65 -25.19
C ILE A 4 -8.75 -6.12 -24.43
N ASP A 5 -9.66 -7.03 -24.09
CA ASP A 5 -10.83 -6.71 -23.29
C ASP A 5 -10.37 -6.23 -21.91
N THR A 6 -10.33 -4.92 -21.73
CA THR A 6 -9.88 -4.27 -20.49
C THR A 6 -10.87 -4.45 -19.36
N ASP A 7 -12.12 -4.81 -19.66
CA ASP A 7 -13.18 -5.01 -18.66
C ASP A 7 -13.02 -6.33 -17.90
N MET A 8 -12.09 -7.20 -18.33
CA MET A 8 -11.79 -8.45 -17.65
C MET A 8 -10.80 -8.27 -16.48
N TYR A 9 -10.02 -7.19 -16.43
CA TYR A 9 -8.94 -7.04 -15.43
C TYR A 9 -9.23 -5.94 -14.43
N CYS A 10 -8.84 -6.15 -13.16
CA CYS A 10 -9.01 -5.14 -12.14
C CYS A 10 -8.15 -3.90 -12.46
N GLY A 11 -8.81 -2.77 -12.67
CA GLY A 11 -8.20 -1.48 -12.91
C GLY A 11 -8.05 -0.65 -11.63
N PRO A 12 -7.71 0.64 -11.79
CA PRO A 12 -7.60 1.57 -10.66
C PRO A 12 -8.91 1.75 -9.87
N LEU A 13 -10.07 1.58 -10.52
CA LEU A 13 -11.38 1.78 -9.90
C LEU A 13 -11.85 0.58 -9.08
N ASP A 14 -11.23 -0.59 -9.26
CA ASP A 14 -11.53 -1.81 -8.51
C ASP A 14 -10.67 -1.92 -7.24
N ALA A 15 -9.80 -0.94 -7.01
CA ALA A 15 -8.92 -0.89 -5.86
C ALA A 15 -9.54 -0.08 -4.71
N SER A 16 -9.44 -0.58 -3.48
CA SER A 16 -9.85 0.14 -2.27
C SER A 16 -8.63 0.75 -1.56
N PHE A 17 -8.81 1.94 -1.01
CA PHE A 17 -7.75 2.72 -0.38
C PHE A 17 -7.98 2.80 1.13
N ALA A 18 -6.96 2.51 1.91
CA ALA A 18 -7.02 2.54 3.38
C ALA A 18 -5.88 3.36 3.96
N ILE A 19 -6.19 4.09 5.03
CA ILE A 19 -5.19 4.67 5.93
C ILE A 19 -5.11 3.75 7.13
N THR A 20 -3.99 3.07 7.29
CA THR A 20 -3.74 2.18 8.42
C THR A 20 -2.85 2.87 9.44
N PRO A 21 -2.76 2.36 10.69
CA PRO A 21 -1.88 2.94 11.71
C PRO A 21 -0.43 3.12 11.25
N GLY A 22 0.09 2.21 10.42
CA GLY A 22 1.48 2.20 10.01
C GLY A 22 1.75 2.56 8.55
N SER A 23 0.73 2.65 7.69
CA SER A 23 0.94 2.83 6.24
C SER A 23 -0.30 3.29 5.48
N LEU A 24 -0.10 3.81 4.28
CA LEU A 24 -1.15 4.00 3.29
C LEU A 24 -1.22 2.76 2.41
N ARG A 25 -2.37 2.09 2.37
CA ARG A 25 -2.56 0.83 1.64
C ARG A 25 -3.57 0.94 0.52
N VAL A 26 -3.33 0.14 -0.51
CA VAL A 26 -4.26 -0.12 -1.61
C VAL A 26 -4.54 -1.62 -1.66
N TYR A 27 -5.80 -2.01 -1.62
CA TYR A 27 -6.23 -3.40 -1.70
C TYR A 27 -6.95 -3.66 -3.01
N TYR A 28 -6.76 -4.86 -3.54
CA TYR A 28 -7.55 -5.39 -4.65
C TYR A 28 -8.59 -6.40 -4.13
N PRO A 29 -9.54 -6.81 -4.99
CA PRO A 29 -10.41 -7.94 -4.69
C PRO A 29 -9.59 -9.19 -4.30
N LEU A 30 -10.24 -10.14 -3.66
CA LEU A 30 -9.57 -11.30 -3.05
C LEU A 30 -9.50 -12.52 -3.96
N ASP A 31 -10.41 -12.54 -4.92
CA ASP A 31 -10.53 -13.54 -5.94
C ASP A 31 -10.83 -12.84 -7.26
N ASP A 32 -10.82 -13.62 -8.33
CA ASP A 32 -11.08 -13.13 -9.68
C ASP A 32 -12.58 -13.17 -10.03
N ALA A 33 -13.48 -13.18 -9.03
CA ALA A 33 -14.92 -13.29 -9.28
C ALA A 33 -15.52 -12.01 -9.88
N GLU A 34 -15.03 -10.83 -9.48
CA GLU A 34 -15.49 -9.52 -9.97
C GLU A 34 -14.64 -9.04 -11.15
N CYS A 35 -13.32 -9.17 -11.04
CA CYS A 35 -12.37 -8.80 -12.08
C CYS A 35 -11.09 -9.64 -11.90
N ARG A 36 -10.36 -9.87 -12.99
CA ARG A 36 -9.10 -10.61 -12.96
C ARG A 36 -7.99 -9.74 -12.37
N ARG A 37 -7.45 -10.14 -11.22
CA ARG A 37 -6.41 -9.34 -10.53
C ARG A 37 -5.11 -9.25 -11.33
N PRO A 38 -4.35 -8.14 -11.18
CA PRO A 38 -3.06 -7.98 -11.84
C PRO A 38 -2.11 -9.10 -11.46
N ARG A 39 -1.49 -9.73 -12.46
CA ARG A 39 -0.53 -10.82 -12.28
C ARG A 39 0.87 -10.37 -12.61
N LEU A 40 1.81 -10.83 -11.80
CA LEU A 40 3.23 -10.58 -11.93
C LEU A 40 3.91 -11.79 -12.55
N THR A 41 4.63 -11.56 -13.64
CA THR A 41 5.55 -12.53 -14.22
C THR A 41 6.89 -11.86 -14.41
N MET A 42 7.91 -12.34 -13.71
CA MET A 42 9.29 -11.85 -13.79
C MET A 42 10.26 -13.03 -13.90
N SER A 43 11.51 -12.78 -14.27
CA SER A 43 12.53 -13.84 -14.30
C SER A 43 12.68 -14.44 -12.90
N ASN A 44 12.73 -15.78 -12.80
CA ASN A 44 12.69 -16.58 -11.58
C ASN A 44 11.33 -16.65 -10.86
N ILE A 45 10.26 -16.16 -11.47
CA ILE A 45 8.88 -16.44 -11.07
C ILE A 45 8.29 -17.47 -12.03
N PHE A 46 8.05 -18.70 -11.55
CA PHE A 46 7.49 -19.80 -12.35
C PHE A 46 6.01 -20.05 -12.09
N ASP A 47 5.43 -19.30 -11.14
CA ASP A 47 4.07 -19.46 -10.64
C ASP A 47 3.29 -18.14 -10.81
N ASP A 48 1.97 -18.23 -10.98
CA ASP A 48 1.11 -17.04 -11.08
C ASP A 48 1.11 -16.28 -9.74
N ASN A 49 1.77 -15.13 -9.73
CA ASN A 49 1.80 -14.23 -8.57
C ASN A 49 0.73 -13.16 -8.75
N VAL A 50 -0.30 -13.17 -7.91
CA VAL A 50 -1.38 -12.18 -7.95
C VAL A 50 -1.11 -11.05 -6.98
N LEU A 51 -1.40 -9.82 -7.39
CA LEU A 51 -1.28 -8.66 -6.54
C LEU A 51 -2.30 -8.75 -5.38
N LEU A 52 -1.79 -8.62 -4.15
CA LEU A 52 -2.59 -8.68 -2.94
C LEU A 52 -2.88 -7.26 -2.42
N TYR A 53 -1.84 -6.47 -2.20
CA TYR A 53 -1.95 -5.07 -1.81
C TYR A 53 -0.72 -4.27 -2.22
N MET A 54 -0.84 -2.95 -2.14
CA MET A 54 0.30 -2.03 -2.21
C MET A 54 0.39 -1.23 -0.93
N GLU A 55 1.59 -0.81 -0.56
CA GLU A 55 1.81 0.04 0.60
C GLU A 55 2.92 1.08 0.39
N LEU A 56 2.81 2.22 1.08
CA LEU A 56 3.75 3.33 0.96
C LEU A 56 4.54 3.55 2.25
N HIS A 57 5.85 3.69 2.08
CA HIS A 57 6.77 4.12 3.13
C HIS A 57 7.32 5.51 2.80
N ALA A 58 7.14 6.47 3.71
CA ALA A 58 7.88 7.71 3.72
C ALA A 58 9.29 7.46 4.24
N ARG A 59 10.25 7.96 3.46
CA ARG A 59 11.63 7.49 3.34
C ARG A 59 11.67 6.04 2.87
N SER A 60 12.53 5.74 1.90
CA SER A 60 12.64 4.36 1.42
C SER A 60 13.22 3.44 2.49
N GLU A 61 12.70 2.23 2.58
CA GLU A 61 13.27 1.19 3.44
C GLU A 61 14.57 0.68 2.84
N HIS A 62 14.55 0.45 1.52
CA HIS A 62 15.72 0.10 0.75
C HIS A 62 16.61 1.31 0.47
N TRP A 63 17.90 1.02 0.38
CA TRP A 63 18.92 1.98 -0.06
C TRP A 63 19.55 1.43 -1.32
N LEU A 64 19.65 2.26 -2.36
CA LEU A 64 20.34 1.89 -3.59
C LEU A 64 21.62 2.70 -3.67
N GLU A 65 22.76 2.01 -3.81
CA GLU A 65 24.07 2.64 -4.01
C GLU A 65 24.39 3.69 -2.91
N GLY A 66 24.02 3.40 -1.66
CA GLY A 66 24.24 4.27 -0.51
C GLY A 66 23.27 5.46 -0.40
N LYS A 67 22.28 5.55 -1.28
CA LYS A 67 21.25 6.60 -1.25
C LYS A 67 19.92 6.06 -0.72
N GLN A 68 19.36 6.76 0.26
CA GLN A 68 17.96 6.64 0.65
C GLN A 68 17.11 7.59 -0.20
N TYR A 69 15.93 7.15 -0.61
CA TYR A 69 14.96 7.94 -1.36
C TYR A 69 13.90 8.53 -0.44
N ASP A 70 13.15 9.51 -0.95
CA ASP A 70 12.16 10.24 -0.17
C ASP A 70 10.97 9.36 0.22
N ALA A 71 10.62 8.35 -0.57
CA ALA A 71 9.62 7.35 -0.24
C ALA A 71 9.85 6.05 -1.04
N GLU A 72 9.11 5.00 -0.69
CA GLU A 72 9.09 3.71 -1.38
C GLU A 72 7.65 3.19 -1.49
N LEU A 73 7.28 2.72 -2.68
CA LEU A 73 6.04 2.02 -2.95
C LEU A 73 6.35 0.52 -3.06
N GLN A 74 5.74 -0.30 -2.22
CA GLN A 74 5.85 -1.75 -2.26
C GLN A 74 4.57 -2.35 -2.82
N MET A 75 4.68 -3.19 -3.84
CA MET A 75 3.59 -3.96 -4.43
C MET A 75 3.75 -5.42 -4.03
N VAL A 76 2.89 -5.91 -3.14
CA VAL A 76 2.99 -7.24 -2.54
C VAL A 76 2.08 -8.20 -3.27
N HIS A 77 2.67 -9.30 -3.75
CA HIS A 77 2.00 -10.35 -4.48
C HIS A 77 2.09 -11.66 -3.70
N VAL A 78 1.13 -12.55 -3.94
CA VAL A 78 1.10 -13.90 -3.40
C VAL A 78 1.08 -14.91 -4.54
N SER A 79 1.86 -15.99 -4.40
CA SER A 79 1.81 -17.11 -5.34
C SER A 79 0.48 -17.87 -5.20
N GLU A 80 -0.25 -18.04 -6.29
CA GLU A 80 -1.44 -18.93 -6.35
C GLU A 80 -1.09 -20.39 -6.67
N ALA A 81 0.21 -20.72 -6.83
CA ALA A 81 0.58 -22.09 -7.15
C ALA A 81 0.34 -23.03 -5.97
N ASP A 82 -0.43 -24.09 -6.23
CA ASP A 82 -0.69 -25.18 -5.29
C ASP A 82 0.50 -26.17 -5.25
N ARG A 83 1.72 -25.64 -5.10
CA ARG A 83 2.95 -26.41 -4.91
C ARG A 83 3.42 -26.23 -3.48
N GLY A 84 3.10 -27.20 -2.62
CA GLY A 84 3.22 -27.14 -1.16
C GLY A 84 4.54 -26.66 -0.53
N VAL A 85 5.62 -26.48 -1.30
CA VAL A 85 6.91 -25.92 -0.83
C VAL A 85 6.99 -24.38 -0.99
N TYR A 86 6.26 -23.79 -1.93
CA TYR A 86 6.21 -22.33 -2.19
C TYR A 86 4.85 -21.72 -1.85
N ARG A 87 3.98 -22.52 -1.22
CA ARG A 87 2.70 -22.07 -0.71
C ARG A 87 2.95 -20.96 0.31
N ASP A 88 2.26 -19.85 0.17
CA ASP A 88 2.38 -18.67 1.03
C ASP A 88 3.68 -17.84 0.85
N GLN A 89 4.44 -18.03 -0.24
CA GLN A 89 5.56 -17.13 -0.59
C GLN A 89 5.05 -15.77 -1.10
N LEU A 90 5.62 -14.70 -0.56
CA LEU A 90 5.34 -13.34 -1.00
C LEU A 90 6.37 -12.87 -2.03
N THR A 91 5.90 -12.15 -3.04
CA THR A 91 6.76 -11.48 -4.00
C THR A 91 6.48 -9.98 -3.97
N THR A 92 7.50 -9.18 -3.63
CA THR A 92 7.35 -7.74 -3.50
C THR A 92 8.12 -7.01 -4.58
N VAL A 93 7.43 -6.16 -5.34
CA VAL A 93 8.07 -5.20 -6.26
C VAL A 93 8.18 -3.85 -5.55
N SER A 94 9.40 -3.40 -5.30
CA SER A 94 9.69 -2.12 -4.64
C SER A 94 10.07 -1.05 -5.67
N LEU A 95 9.37 0.08 -5.64
CA LEU A 95 9.63 1.26 -6.47
C LEU A 95 10.03 2.45 -5.60
N MET A 96 11.25 2.95 -5.79
CA MET A 96 11.73 4.15 -5.10
C MET A 96 11.01 5.40 -5.62
N LEU A 97 10.73 6.36 -4.74
CA LEU A 97 10.12 7.65 -5.07
C LEU A 97 11.08 8.79 -4.68
N GLN A 98 11.38 9.68 -5.64
CA GLN A 98 12.22 10.86 -5.41
C GLN A 98 11.40 12.14 -5.57
N ALA A 99 11.38 12.99 -4.55
CA ALA A 99 10.65 14.24 -4.47
C ALA A 99 11.42 15.45 -5.05
N ASP A 100 11.85 15.33 -6.31
CA ASP A 100 12.69 16.33 -6.99
C ASP A 100 12.14 16.77 -8.36
N ALA A 101 10.92 16.37 -8.72
CA ALA A 101 10.27 16.78 -9.96
C ALA A 101 9.66 18.19 -9.85
N ASP A 102 9.74 18.94 -10.96
CA ASP A 102 9.11 20.27 -11.09
C ASP A 102 7.58 20.18 -11.25
N LYS A 103 7.09 19.06 -11.78
CA LYS A 103 5.68 18.79 -12.04
C LYS A 103 5.23 17.58 -11.22
N ASP A 104 3.95 17.58 -10.86
CA ASP A 104 3.34 16.44 -10.20
C ASP A 104 3.23 15.24 -11.14
N ASP A 105 3.50 14.06 -10.59
CA ASP A 105 3.19 12.81 -11.25
C ASP A 105 1.69 12.55 -11.23
N VAL A 106 1.06 12.43 -12.41
CA VAL A 106 -0.40 12.38 -12.54
C VAL A 106 -1.00 11.12 -11.91
N GLU A 107 -0.38 9.95 -12.12
CA GLU A 107 -0.88 8.68 -11.58
C GLU A 107 -0.70 8.63 -10.05
N PHE A 108 0.45 9.11 -9.55
CA PHE A 108 0.68 9.20 -8.11
C PHE A 108 -0.23 10.24 -7.45
N GLN A 109 -0.50 11.38 -8.09
CA GLN A 109 -1.44 12.38 -7.58
C GLN A 109 -2.85 11.80 -7.47
N TRP A 110 -3.27 11.00 -8.45
CA TRP A 110 -4.55 10.31 -8.39
C TRP A 110 -4.63 9.39 -7.17
N MET A 111 -3.60 8.60 -6.88
CA MET A 111 -3.55 7.76 -5.68
C MET A 111 -3.63 8.60 -4.39
N LEU A 112 -2.88 9.69 -4.29
CA LEU A 112 -2.93 10.63 -3.16
C LEU A 112 -4.32 11.21 -2.95
N ASN A 113 -5.06 11.48 -4.02
CA ASN A 113 -6.42 11.99 -3.93
C ASN A 113 -7.39 10.93 -3.38
N GLN A 114 -7.18 9.64 -3.68
CA GLN A 114 -8.01 8.56 -3.12
C GLN A 114 -7.84 8.45 -1.60
N TRP A 115 -6.60 8.46 -1.10
CA TRP A 115 -6.37 8.49 0.35
C TRP A 115 -6.84 9.79 1.01
N GLN A 116 -6.75 10.93 0.32
CA GLN A 116 -7.32 12.18 0.83
C GLN A 116 -8.84 12.07 1.00
N ALA A 117 -9.54 11.46 0.04
CA ALA A 117 -10.98 11.25 0.15
C ALA A 117 -11.35 10.33 1.33
N VAL A 118 -10.54 9.30 1.59
CA VAL A 118 -10.69 8.44 2.79
C VAL A 118 -10.53 9.25 4.07
N ALA A 119 -9.44 10.03 4.19
CA ALA A 119 -9.19 10.88 5.36
C ALA A 119 -10.33 11.89 5.60
N ASP A 120 -10.82 12.53 4.53
CA ASP A 120 -11.90 13.52 4.61
C ASP A 120 -13.21 12.86 5.05
N SER A 121 -13.52 11.66 4.53
CA SER A 121 -14.71 10.88 4.89
C SER A 121 -14.68 10.46 6.36
N GLU A 122 -13.55 9.90 6.83
CA GLU A 122 -13.38 9.49 8.23
C GLU A 122 -13.46 10.69 9.18
N ALA A 123 -12.83 11.82 8.83
CA ALA A 123 -12.92 13.03 9.62
C ALA A 123 -14.36 13.56 9.73
N GLN A 124 -15.15 13.50 8.65
CA GLN A 124 -16.56 13.91 8.66
C GLN A 124 -17.43 12.96 9.50
N ALA A 125 -17.21 11.64 9.40
CA ALA A 125 -17.89 10.65 10.21
C ALA A 125 -17.62 10.89 11.71
N CYS A 126 -16.36 11.10 12.06
CA CYS A 126 -15.94 11.39 13.43
C CYS A 126 -16.53 12.70 13.99
N ALA A 127 -16.50 13.78 13.21
CA ALA A 127 -17.11 15.03 13.61
C ALA A 127 -18.64 14.88 13.85
N SER A 128 -19.30 14.04 13.07
CA SER A 128 -20.74 13.76 13.20
C SER A 128 -21.05 12.94 14.46
N SER A 129 -20.28 11.88 14.72
CA SER A 129 -20.41 11.05 15.94
C SER A 129 -20.19 11.86 17.21
N GLN A 130 -19.15 12.70 17.26
CA GLN A 130 -18.88 13.58 18.40
C GLN A 130 -20.01 14.59 18.65
N ARG A 131 -20.61 15.16 17.59
CA ARG A 131 -21.77 16.05 17.71
C ARG A 131 -22.99 15.34 18.30
N LEU A 132 -23.24 14.09 17.89
CA LEU A 132 -24.34 13.28 18.43
C LEU A 132 -24.11 12.93 19.89
N LEU A 133 -22.89 12.56 20.27
CA LEU A 133 -22.51 12.30 21.67
C LEU A 133 -22.71 13.53 22.54
N ARG A 134 -22.22 14.72 22.11
CA ARG A 134 -22.44 15.98 22.84
C ARG A 134 -23.93 16.31 23.01
N ARG A 135 -24.75 16.08 21.98
CA ARG A 135 -26.20 16.26 22.05
C ARG A 135 -26.86 15.28 23.04
N ARG A 136 -26.43 14.02 23.05
CA ARG A 136 -26.94 12.98 23.97
C ARG A 136 -26.51 13.22 25.42
N MET A 137 -25.29 13.71 25.64
CA MET A 137 -24.78 14.06 26.96
C MET A 137 -25.33 15.38 27.51
N GLY A 138 -26.20 16.08 26.76
CA GLY A 138 -26.86 17.29 27.27
C GLY A 138 -25.88 18.42 27.62
N GLU A 139 -24.70 18.47 27.00
CA GLU A 139 -23.73 19.55 27.21
C GLU A 139 -24.31 20.88 26.69
N THR A 140 -24.92 21.63 27.60
CA THR A 140 -25.23 23.04 27.43
C THR A 140 -23.95 23.84 27.60
N LEU A 141 -23.76 24.87 26.75
CA LEU A 141 -22.70 25.88 26.87
C LEU A 141 -22.48 26.29 28.35
N PRO A 142 -21.23 26.49 28.79
CA PRO A 142 -20.91 26.48 30.22
C PRO A 142 -21.59 27.63 30.95
N LYS A 143 -22.45 27.29 31.92
CA LYS A 143 -22.84 28.19 33.02
C LYS A 143 -22.05 27.82 34.26
N MET A 144 -21.54 28.86 34.91
CA MET A 144 -20.66 28.83 36.09
C MET A 144 -21.19 27.97 37.24
N ALA A 145 -20.25 27.24 37.88
CA ALA A 145 -20.17 26.76 39.25
C ALA A 145 -21.44 26.26 39.98
N THR A 146 -21.40 25.02 40.49
CA THR A 146 -21.30 24.70 41.94
C THR A 146 -21.19 23.19 42.19
N ARG A 147 -20.56 22.85 43.31
CA ARG A 147 -20.28 21.54 43.92
C ARG A 147 -21.51 20.64 44.13
N ASN A 148 -21.34 19.33 43.92
CA ASN A 148 -21.18 18.35 45.02
C ASN A 148 -20.98 16.93 44.45
N ALA A 149 -20.04 16.20 45.05
CA ALA A 149 -19.78 14.78 44.79
C ALA A 149 -20.42 13.93 45.90
N ASN A 150 -20.98 12.77 45.55
CA ASN A 150 -21.06 11.61 46.45
C ASN A 150 -21.43 10.29 45.73
N MET A 151 -20.52 9.31 45.89
CA MET A 151 -20.69 7.86 46.19
C MET A 151 -21.45 6.95 45.19
N ASN A 152 -20.76 5.99 44.55
CA ASN A 152 -20.49 4.56 44.89
C ASN A 152 -21.54 3.62 44.26
N ALA A 153 -21.32 2.37 43.84
CA ALA A 153 -20.19 1.45 43.62
C ALA A 153 -20.74 0.20 42.87
N ASP A 154 -19.84 -0.75 42.54
CA ASP A 154 -20.02 -2.21 42.35
C ASP A 154 -20.19 -2.77 40.91
N THR A 155 -19.14 -3.41 40.34
CA THR A 155 -18.70 -4.86 40.33
C THR A 155 -19.37 -5.64 39.18
N ASP A 156 -18.81 -6.58 38.43
CA ASP A 156 -17.53 -7.31 38.31
C ASP A 156 -17.60 -8.03 36.93
N ALA A 157 -16.46 -8.37 36.32
CA ALA A 157 -16.20 -9.69 35.72
C ALA A 157 -14.86 -9.73 34.95
N ASP A 158 -13.92 -10.48 35.51
CA ASP A 158 -12.70 -10.97 34.89
C ASP A 158 -12.95 -11.81 33.64
N ALA A 159 -12.06 -11.74 32.65
CA ALA A 159 -11.68 -12.90 31.83
C ALA A 159 -10.34 -12.74 31.08
N ILE A 160 -9.36 -13.53 31.54
CA ILE A 160 -8.41 -14.35 30.77
C ILE A 160 -7.27 -13.64 30.03
N ILE A 161 -6.11 -13.61 30.70
CA ILE A 161 -4.78 -13.56 30.10
C ILE A 161 -4.46 -14.97 29.56
N ASN A 162 -4.24 -15.11 28.25
CA ASN A 162 -3.52 -16.25 27.70
C ASN A 162 -2.21 -15.76 27.05
N ASN A 163 -1.11 -16.07 27.73
CA ASN A 163 0.23 -16.11 27.16
C ASN A 163 0.33 -17.36 26.28
N ASP A 164 0.57 -17.20 24.98
CA ASP A 164 1.08 -18.29 24.15
C ASP A 164 2.30 -17.83 23.35
N SER A 165 3.45 -17.99 24.00
CA SER A 165 4.78 -17.94 23.42
C SER A 165 5.11 -19.28 22.75
N ASN A 166 4.73 -19.44 21.48
CA ASN A 166 5.41 -20.26 20.46
C ASN A 166 4.55 -20.31 19.19
N MET A 167 4.76 -19.41 18.24
CA MET A 167 3.98 -19.39 17.00
C MET A 167 4.86 -19.41 15.78
N ASN A 168 4.71 -20.50 15.03
CA ASN A 168 5.39 -20.83 13.78
C ASN A 168 5.21 -19.71 12.74
N GLU A 169 6.29 -19.37 12.03
CA GLU A 169 6.39 -18.19 11.16
C GLU A 169 5.39 -18.19 10.00
N ASP A 170 4.96 -19.37 9.55
CA ASP A 170 3.95 -19.59 8.50
C ASP A 170 2.55 -19.10 8.87
N ARG A 171 2.18 -19.13 10.15
CA ARG A 171 0.85 -18.69 10.59
C ARG A 171 0.68 -17.17 10.47
N LYS A 172 1.79 -16.44 10.62
CA LYS A 172 1.75 -14.97 10.67
C LYS A 172 1.65 -14.35 9.28
N ALA A 173 2.24 -14.97 8.25
CA ALA A 173 2.02 -14.58 6.86
C ALA A 173 0.54 -14.76 6.46
N ARG A 174 -0.11 -15.82 6.96
CA ARG A 174 -1.55 -16.03 6.77
C ARG A 174 -2.41 -14.99 7.47
N GLU A 175 -2.02 -14.53 8.66
CA GLU A 175 -2.71 -13.44 9.36
C GLU A 175 -2.64 -12.12 8.56
N VAL A 176 -1.51 -11.83 7.91
CA VAL A 176 -1.40 -10.67 7.01
C VAL A 176 -2.32 -10.82 5.79
N MET A 177 -2.33 -12.00 5.16
CA MET A 177 -3.21 -12.30 4.03
C MET A 177 -4.69 -12.18 4.44
N GLU A 178 -5.06 -12.69 5.62
CA GLU A 178 -6.43 -12.62 6.15
C GLU A 178 -6.82 -11.21 6.57
N THR A 179 -5.88 -10.40 7.07
CA THR A 179 -6.16 -8.98 7.40
C THR A 179 -6.38 -8.17 6.13
N ALA A 180 -5.54 -8.37 5.10
CA ALA A 180 -5.77 -7.81 3.78
C ALA A 180 -7.13 -8.27 3.21
N ARG A 181 -7.49 -9.53 3.47
CA ARG A 181 -8.80 -10.13 3.15
C ARG A 181 -9.98 -9.38 3.78
N GLN A 182 -9.91 -9.13 5.08
CA GLN A 182 -10.97 -8.47 5.83
C GLN A 182 -11.10 -6.98 5.53
N GLN A 183 -9.99 -6.29 5.23
CA GLN A 183 -10.03 -4.86 4.92
C GLN A 183 -10.56 -4.58 3.50
N SER A 184 -10.20 -5.41 2.52
CA SER A 184 -10.75 -5.33 1.15
C SER A 184 -12.28 -5.49 1.13
N THR A 185 -12.83 -6.38 1.96
CA THR A 185 -14.28 -6.64 2.04
C THR A 185 -15.06 -5.55 2.79
N LYS A 186 -14.47 -4.93 3.82
CA LYS A 186 -15.11 -3.85 4.60
C LYS A 186 -15.19 -2.50 3.88
N GLN A 187 -14.29 -2.20 2.93
CA GLN A 187 -14.23 -0.89 2.26
C GLN A 187 -15.06 -0.79 0.97
N ARG A 188 -15.91 -1.78 0.66
CA ARG A 188 -16.75 -1.80 -0.56
C ARG A 188 -17.77 -0.65 -0.68
N ASP A 189 -18.06 0.08 0.41
CA ASP A 189 -19.10 1.11 0.42
C ASP A 189 -18.61 2.55 0.12
N LEU A 190 -17.33 2.74 -0.23
CA LEU A 190 -16.76 4.05 -0.61
C LEU A 190 -16.27 4.04 -2.06
N GLN A 191 -17.18 3.89 -3.03
CA GLN A 191 -16.84 4.06 -4.45
C GLN A 191 -16.58 5.53 -4.78
N PHE A 192 -15.31 5.87 -5.05
CA PHE A 192 -14.91 7.18 -5.58
C PHE A 192 -14.63 7.11 -7.08
N THR A 193 -15.38 7.92 -7.82
CA THR A 193 -15.32 8.01 -9.28
C THR A 193 -14.37 9.13 -9.72
N ALA A 194 -13.18 8.75 -10.16
CA ALA A 194 -12.44 9.53 -11.15
C ALA A 194 -11.41 8.64 -11.83
N SER A 195 -11.60 8.39 -13.13
CA SER A 195 -10.52 7.90 -13.97
C SER A 195 -9.36 8.91 -13.96
N PRO A 196 -8.08 8.48 -13.99
CA PRO A 196 -6.91 9.37 -13.97
C PRO A 196 -6.80 10.33 -15.18
N CYS A 197 -7.77 10.33 -16.09
CA CYS A 197 -7.74 11.10 -17.33
C CYS A 197 -8.93 12.07 -17.42
N ARG A 198 -8.64 13.35 -17.72
CA ARG A 198 -9.64 14.31 -18.19
C ARG A 198 -9.85 14.14 -19.69
N SER A 199 -11.11 14.09 -20.11
CA SER A 199 -11.50 14.24 -21.52
C SER A 199 -11.04 15.60 -22.05
N ASP A 200 -10.55 15.64 -23.30
CA ASP A 200 -10.27 16.90 -23.99
C ASP A 200 -11.58 17.65 -24.33
N GLU A 201 -11.47 18.94 -24.73
CA GLU A 201 -12.62 19.78 -25.13
C GLU A 201 -13.37 19.26 -26.37
N ASN A 202 -12.84 18.24 -27.05
CA ASN A 202 -13.41 17.64 -28.25
C ASN A 202 -14.06 16.26 -28.01
N GLY A 203 -14.19 15.82 -26.76
CA GLY A 203 -14.83 14.55 -26.42
C GLY A 203 -14.08 13.31 -26.95
N ARG A 204 -12.80 13.45 -27.31
CA ARG A 204 -11.95 12.29 -27.61
C ARG A 204 -11.40 11.77 -26.29
N GLY A 205 -11.86 10.59 -25.91
CA GLY A 205 -11.27 9.82 -24.82
C GLY A 205 -9.76 9.66 -25.03
N CYS A 206 -9.05 9.54 -23.91
CA CYS A 206 -7.59 9.45 -23.78
C CYS A 206 -6.84 8.99 -25.04
N GLU A 207 -6.05 9.87 -25.65
CA GLU A 207 -5.10 9.42 -26.68
C GLU A 207 -4.02 8.53 -26.04
N PRO A 208 -3.76 7.32 -26.58
CA PRO A 208 -2.76 6.42 -26.05
C PRO A 208 -1.34 6.96 -26.36
N LEU A 209 -0.64 7.43 -25.32
CA LEU A 209 0.80 7.64 -25.37
C LEU A 209 1.51 6.28 -25.39
N GLY A 210 1.95 5.84 -26.57
CA GLY A 210 2.91 4.73 -26.76
C GLY A 210 2.32 3.32 -26.94
N PRO A 211 3.13 2.34 -27.39
CA PRO A 211 2.60 1.13 -28.03
C PRO A 211 1.90 0.12 -27.11
N ARG A 212 2.15 0.10 -25.80
CA ARG A 212 1.37 -0.68 -24.81
C ARG A 212 1.51 -0.06 -23.42
N ARG A 213 0.49 0.60 -22.88
CA ARG A 213 0.48 0.93 -21.45
C ARG A 213 0.45 -0.38 -20.66
N ARG A 214 1.40 -0.57 -19.73
CA ARG A 214 1.25 -1.56 -18.65
C ARG A 214 -0.02 -1.20 -17.88
N MET A 215 -0.77 -2.21 -17.44
CA MET A 215 -1.96 -1.98 -16.61
C MET A 215 -1.55 -1.48 -15.23
N PHE A 216 -2.37 -0.65 -14.60
CA PHE A 216 -2.17 -0.27 -13.20
C PHE A 216 -2.17 -1.53 -12.30
N PRO A 217 -1.27 -1.66 -11.33
CA PRO A 217 -0.29 -0.66 -10.89
C PRO A 217 1.07 -0.73 -11.60
N TYR A 218 1.26 -1.67 -12.52
CA TYR A 218 2.53 -1.84 -13.25
C TYR A 218 2.82 -0.70 -14.24
N SER A 219 1.83 0.16 -14.53
CA SER A 219 2.04 1.46 -15.18
C SER A 219 2.96 2.40 -14.39
N LEU A 220 3.09 2.17 -13.07
CA LEU A 220 3.95 2.99 -12.21
C LEU A 220 5.44 2.69 -12.40
N TRP A 221 5.77 1.53 -12.95
CA TRP A 221 7.16 1.08 -13.11
C TRP A 221 7.92 1.98 -14.08
N THR A 222 9.15 2.30 -13.70
CA THR A 222 10.04 3.26 -14.38
C THR A 222 11.10 2.60 -15.26
N SER A 223 11.20 1.27 -15.19
CA SER A 223 12.25 0.47 -15.79
C SER A 223 11.78 -0.97 -16.00
N ILE A 224 12.62 -1.76 -16.65
CA ILE A 224 12.57 -3.24 -16.65
C ILE A 224 13.73 -3.84 -15.85
N TRP A 225 14.69 -3.02 -15.42
CA TRP A 225 15.84 -3.45 -14.65
C TRP A 225 15.53 -3.38 -13.15
N TYR A 226 16.05 -4.37 -12.42
CA TYR A 226 15.79 -4.50 -10.99
C TYR A 226 16.93 -5.22 -10.28
N TYR A 227 16.98 -5.03 -8.98
CA TYR A 227 17.72 -5.86 -8.04
C TYR A 227 16.81 -6.95 -7.50
N PHE A 228 17.37 -8.11 -7.25
CA PHE A 228 16.67 -9.28 -6.76
C PHE A 228 17.38 -9.84 -5.53
N TYR A 229 16.63 -10.12 -4.47
CA TYR A 229 17.13 -10.83 -3.30
C TYR A 229 15.99 -11.47 -2.50
N TYR A 230 16.31 -12.47 -1.66
CA TYR A 230 15.37 -13.07 -0.71
C TYR A 230 15.49 -12.39 0.66
N GLY A 231 14.37 -12.08 1.30
CA GLY A 231 14.34 -11.36 2.57
C GLY A 231 13.06 -11.55 3.37
N SER A 232 12.80 -10.59 4.25
CA SER A 232 11.72 -10.60 5.23
C SER A 232 10.70 -9.51 4.94
N MET A 233 9.46 -9.66 5.39
CA MET A 233 8.54 -8.54 5.50
C MET A 233 9.16 -7.38 6.32
N THR A 234 8.87 -6.15 5.93
CA THR A 234 9.36 -4.96 6.64
C THR A 234 8.40 -4.44 7.71
N SER A 235 7.15 -4.90 7.66
CA SER A 235 6.16 -4.73 8.72
C SER A 235 6.01 -6.02 9.55
N PRO A 236 5.65 -5.92 10.84
CA PRO A 236 5.27 -7.08 11.64
C PRO A 236 4.25 -7.95 10.89
N PRO A 237 4.43 -9.28 10.84
CA PRO A 237 5.29 -10.12 11.67
C PRO A 237 6.78 -10.25 11.27
N CYS A 238 7.25 -9.53 10.24
CA CYS A 238 8.62 -9.63 9.73
C CYS A 238 9.01 -11.04 9.26
N SER A 239 8.08 -11.81 8.68
CA SER A 239 8.33 -13.18 8.21
C SER A 239 9.36 -13.23 7.07
N ASP A 240 10.29 -14.19 7.12
CA ASP A 240 11.41 -14.38 6.19
C ASP A 240 11.01 -15.14 4.90
N ASN A 241 9.87 -14.81 4.32
CA ASN A 241 9.27 -15.50 3.17
C ASN A 241 8.99 -14.58 1.98
N VAL A 242 9.82 -13.55 1.80
CA VAL A 242 9.62 -12.52 0.77
C VAL A 242 10.72 -12.57 -0.28
N THR A 243 10.33 -12.61 -1.55
CA THR A 243 11.21 -12.37 -2.68
C THR A 243 11.07 -10.93 -3.13
N TYR A 244 12.15 -10.16 -3.06
CA TYR A 244 12.15 -8.74 -3.42
C TYR A 244 12.67 -8.51 -4.85
N TYR A 245 11.95 -7.66 -5.58
CA TYR A 245 12.32 -7.10 -6.87
C TYR A 245 12.35 -5.58 -6.73
N ILE A 246 13.53 -4.98 -6.60
CA ILE A 246 13.69 -3.54 -6.41
C ILE A 246 14.00 -2.87 -7.74
N MET A 247 13.12 -2.00 -8.22
CA MET A 247 13.31 -1.26 -9.47
C MET A 247 14.55 -0.36 -9.38
N ASP A 248 15.39 -0.37 -10.41
CA ASP A 248 16.68 0.34 -10.40
C ASP A 248 16.53 1.87 -10.50
N LYS A 249 15.49 2.34 -11.20
CA LYS A 249 15.19 3.76 -11.41
C LYS A 249 14.08 4.23 -10.48
N PRO A 250 14.24 5.36 -9.78
CA PRO A 250 13.16 5.93 -8.99
C PRO A 250 12.09 6.55 -9.88
N ARG A 251 10.84 6.58 -9.41
CA ARG A 251 9.80 7.44 -9.96
C ARG A 251 9.91 8.83 -9.35
N ARG A 252 9.89 9.85 -10.19
CA ARG A 252 10.04 11.24 -9.73
C ARG A 252 8.66 11.83 -9.42
N ILE A 253 8.51 12.38 -8.22
CA ILE A 253 7.32 13.04 -7.72
C ILE A 253 7.69 14.47 -7.29
N SER A 254 6.71 15.34 -7.13
CA SER A 254 6.99 16.70 -6.65
C SER A 254 7.12 16.74 -5.13
N ARG A 255 7.79 17.77 -4.60
CA ARG A 255 7.83 18.04 -3.15
C ARG A 255 6.44 18.27 -2.54
N ARG A 256 5.48 18.75 -3.34
CA ARG A 256 4.09 18.91 -2.90
C ARG A 256 3.45 17.55 -2.64
N GLN A 257 3.63 16.60 -3.56
CA GLN A 257 3.13 15.24 -3.43
C GLN A 257 3.72 14.53 -2.20
N TYR A 258 5.02 14.68 -1.96
CA TYR A 258 5.67 14.10 -0.78
C TYR A 258 5.13 14.67 0.54
N ARG A 259 4.84 15.97 0.61
CA ARG A 259 4.20 16.58 1.79
C ARG A 259 2.78 16.06 2.00
N GLN A 260 2.03 15.83 0.93
CA GLN A 260 0.70 15.25 1.02
C GLN A 260 0.78 13.79 1.54
N LEU A 261 1.69 12.99 1.01
CA LEU A 261 1.97 11.62 1.49
C LEU A 261 2.24 11.59 3.00
N THR A 262 3.24 12.35 3.46
CA THR A 262 3.63 12.39 4.89
C THR A 262 2.52 12.95 5.79
N HIS A 263 1.67 13.83 5.28
CA HIS A 263 0.49 14.30 6.00
C HIS A 263 -0.57 13.20 6.15
N LEU A 264 -0.88 12.48 5.07
CA LEU A 264 -1.87 11.41 5.04
C LEU A 264 -1.47 10.22 5.92
N LEU A 265 -0.19 9.86 5.96
CA LEU A 265 0.33 8.79 6.82
C LEU A 265 0.01 9.00 8.31
N LYS A 266 -0.22 10.25 8.74
CA LYS A 266 -0.56 10.59 10.13
C LYS A 266 -2.06 10.61 10.41
N GLN A 267 -2.92 10.40 9.41
CA GLN A 267 -4.38 10.59 9.55
C GLN A 267 -5.13 9.35 10.06
N SER A 268 -4.45 8.24 10.35
CA SER A 268 -5.11 7.03 10.88
C SER A 268 -5.90 7.33 12.16
N ARG A 269 -7.10 6.77 12.24
CA ARG A 269 -8.02 6.89 13.39
C ARG A 269 -8.62 5.54 13.75
N ASN A 270 -8.86 5.33 15.04
CA ASN A 270 -9.63 4.20 15.54
C ASN A 270 -11.15 4.47 15.52
N ASP A 271 -11.94 3.46 15.89
CA ASP A 271 -13.41 3.54 15.95
C ASP A 271 -13.93 4.63 16.93
N ASP A 272 -13.13 4.97 17.94
CA ASP A 272 -13.41 6.04 18.91
C ASP A 272 -13.01 7.44 18.40
N CYS A 273 -12.57 7.53 17.14
CA CYS A 273 -12.11 8.76 16.47
C CYS A 273 -10.84 9.37 17.06
N GLU A 274 -10.09 8.60 17.84
CA GLU A 274 -8.78 8.96 18.35
C GLU A 274 -7.71 8.66 17.30
N GLN A 275 -6.64 9.44 17.30
CA GLN A 275 -5.51 9.23 16.40
C GLN A 275 -4.70 8.01 16.88
N ASP A 276 -4.56 6.98 16.04
CA ASP A 276 -3.93 5.71 16.38
C ASP A 276 -2.69 5.40 15.53
N THR A 277 -2.19 6.40 14.78
CA THR A 277 -1.02 6.25 13.93
C THR A 277 0.25 5.90 14.74
N ILE A 278 1.01 4.93 14.25
CA ILE A 278 2.35 4.58 14.75
C ILE A 278 3.47 5.25 13.93
N VAL A 279 3.10 6.07 12.94
CA VAL A 279 4.01 6.85 12.10
C VAL A 279 4.69 7.93 12.94
N SER A 280 5.95 8.24 12.66
CA SER A 280 6.68 9.27 13.39
C SER A 280 6.01 10.66 13.25
N PRO A 281 6.30 11.63 14.15
CA PRO A 281 5.77 12.99 14.02
C PRO A 281 6.15 13.67 12.69
N THR A 282 7.32 13.33 12.14
CA THR A 282 7.81 13.79 10.83
C THR A 282 7.08 13.13 9.66
N GLY A 283 6.32 12.05 9.91
CA GLY A 283 5.59 11.30 8.89
C GLY A 283 6.33 10.09 8.35
N ASP A 284 7.39 9.63 9.04
CA ASP A 284 8.22 8.49 8.62
C ASP A 284 7.65 7.16 9.13
N ASN A 285 7.58 6.16 8.25
CA ASN A 285 7.06 4.80 8.55
C ASN A 285 7.91 3.69 7.89
N PHE A 286 9.22 3.91 7.80
CA PHE A 286 10.17 2.98 7.20
C PHE A 286 10.91 2.17 8.28
N ARG A 287 11.18 0.90 8.00
CA ARG A 287 12.12 0.08 8.76
C ARG A 287 13.57 0.44 8.37
N PRO A 288 14.47 0.73 9.33
CA PRO A 288 15.88 0.95 9.02
C PRO A 288 16.55 -0.27 8.36
N VAL A 289 17.51 -0.01 7.46
CA VAL A 289 18.31 -1.05 6.81
C VAL A 289 18.98 -1.93 7.87
N ARG A 290 18.90 -3.25 7.64
CA ARG A 290 19.60 -4.26 8.43
C ARG A 290 20.89 -4.66 7.74
N ASP A 291 21.86 -5.12 8.53
CA ASP A 291 23.11 -5.63 8.00
C ASP A 291 22.85 -6.85 7.13
N VAL A 292 23.38 -6.83 5.90
CA VAL A 292 23.31 -7.95 4.97
C VAL A 292 24.35 -8.98 5.38
N ASN A 293 23.91 -10.19 5.71
CA ASN A 293 24.84 -11.31 5.82
C ASN A 293 25.21 -11.79 4.41
N SER A 294 26.30 -11.24 3.87
CA SER A 294 26.78 -11.54 2.52
C SER A 294 27.19 -13.00 2.30
N GLN A 295 27.28 -13.82 3.36
CA GLN A 295 27.53 -15.26 3.24
C GLN A 295 26.26 -16.08 2.99
N ILE A 296 25.09 -15.52 3.27
CA ILE A 296 23.79 -16.22 3.20
C ILE A 296 22.89 -15.58 2.14
N GLN A 297 23.00 -14.26 1.94
CA GLN A 297 22.10 -13.51 1.07
C GLN A 297 22.82 -13.17 -0.24
N SER A 298 22.41 -13.83 -1.34
CA SER A 298 22.83 -13.45 -2.69
C SER A 298 21.90 -12.36 -3.22
N MET A 299 22.50 -11.24 -3.65
CA MET A 299 21.80 -10.18 -4.36
C MET A 299 22.23 -10.21 -5.82
N MET A 300 21.26 -10.16 -6.73
CA MET A 300 21.51 -10.08 -8.17
C MET A 300 20.99 -8.75 -8.70
N LYS A 301 21.72 -8.09 -9.59
CA LYS A 301 21.25 -6.91 -10.32
C LYS A 301 21.12 -7.31 -11.78
N CYS A 302 19.92 -7.19 -12.34
CA CYS A 302 19.73 -7.33 -13.77
C CYS A 302 20.41 -6.16 -14.49
N SER A 303 21.23 -6.49 -15.47
CA SER A 303 22.00 -5.56 -16.28
C SER A 303 21.61 -5.67 -17.76
N PRO A 304 21.85 -4.63 -18.57
CA PRO A 304 21.64 -4.71 -20.02
C PRO A 304 22.37 -5.89 -20.68
N SER A 305 23.51 -6.33 -20.14
CA SER A 305 24.23 -7.51 -20.62
C SER A 305 23.48 -8.83 -20.42
N ASP A 306 22.66 -8.95 -19.37
CA ASP A 306 21.91 -10.18 -19.08
C ASP A 306 20.79 -10.42 -20.12
N PHE A 307 20.36 -9.35 -20.80
CA PHE A 307 19.29 -9.38 -21.79
C PHE A 307 19.73 -8.84 -23.16
N GLY A 308 21.03 -8.63 -23.39
CA GLY A 308 21.56 -8.11 -24.66
C GLY A 308 21.28 -9.01 -25.87
N HIS A 309 20.92 -10.28 -25.62
CA HIS A 309 20.45 -11.22 -26.64
C HIS A 309 18.95 -11.10 -26.94
N PHE A 310 18.16 -10.57 -26.01
CA PHE A 310 16.73 -10.30 -26.14
C PHE A 310 16.54 -8.80 -26.42
N MET A 311 16.91 -8.36 -27.62
CA MET A 311 16.70 -6.96 -28.02
C MET A 311 15.20 -6.70 -28.19
N TYR A 312 14.55 -6.19 -27.14
CA TYR A 312 13.40 -5.30 -27.35
C TYR A 312 13.91 -4.06 -28.10
N PRO A 313 13.20 -3.55 -29.10
CA PRO A 313 13.63 -2.35 -29.81
C PRO A 313 13.72 -1.17 -28.83
N GLN A 314 14.61 -0.20 -29.09
CA GLN A 314 14.99 0.86 -28.13
C GLN A 314 13.81 1.73 -27.65
N ASP A 315 12.73 1.77 -28.40
CA ASP A 315 11.48 2.45 -28.06
C ASP A 315 10.58 1.65 -27.09
N GLU A 316 10.90 0.38 -26.86
CA GLU A 316 10.25 -0.52 -25.90
C GLU A 316 11.10 -0.79 -24.63
N GLN A 317 12.34 -0.28 -24.56
CA GLN A 317 13.26 -0.36 -23.39
C GLN A 317 13.11 0.84 -22.44
#